data_AF-A0A0D6SBW8-F1
#
_entry.id   AF-A0A0D6SBW8-F1
#
_cell.length_a   1.000
_cell.length_b   1.000
_cell.length_c   1.000
_cell.angle_alpha   90.00
_cell.angle_beta   90.00
_cell.angle_gamma   90.00
#
_symmetry.space_group_name_H-M   'P 1'
#
loop_
_entity.id
_entity.type
_entity.pdbx_description
1 polymer ?
#
loop_
_entity_poly.entity_id
_entity_poly.type
_entity_poly.pdbx_seq_one_letter_code
_entity_poly.pdbx_strand_id
1 'polypeptide(L)'
;MARYSREVIDLTRVDQAHLLREDKPARKAVKQSRWLPLRNRENLKDGQAVQLQELMAANQPLATVYVLKDALKDIWYAASTREGWQRWRAWLRHVRDTGLAPLQRFALNLRKHERGSARFHMNTSILEGG
;
A
#
# COMPACT_ATOMS: atom_id res chain seq x y z
N MET A 1 1.01 7.57 -6.78
CA MET A 1 1.26 6.14 -6.50
C MET A 1 2.72 5.78 -6.41
N ALA A 2 3.62 6.44 -7.15
CA ALA A 2 5.05 6.14 -7.13
C ALA A 2 5.67 6.28 -5.73
N ARG A 3 5.35 7.36 -5.01
CA ARG A 3 5.84 7.61 -3.65
C ARG A 3 5.45 6.50 -2.66
N TYR A 4 4.18 6.09 -2.64
CA TYR A 4 3.72 5.00 -1.77
C TYR A 4 4.43 3.67 -2.09
N SER A 5 4.56 3.35 -3.38
CA SER A 5 5.27 2.12 -3.79
C SER A 5 6.70 2.11 -3.25
N ARG A 6 7.42 3.24 -3.36
CA ARG A 6 8.81 3.35 -2.93
C ARG A 6 8.97 3.39 -1.41
N GLU A 7 8.16 4.19 -0.71
CA GLU A 7 8.32 4.42 0.73
C GLU A 7 7.66 3.35 1.59
N VAL A 8 6.68 2.59 1.07
CA VAL A 8 5.94 1.61 1.85
C VAL A 8 6.13 0.20 1.30
N ILE A 9 5.80 -0.03 0.04
CA ILE A 9 5.83 -1.40 -0.53
C ILE A 9 7.27 -1.91 -0.62
N ASP A 10 8.17 -1.13 -1.18
CA ASP A 10 9.57 -1.56 -1.35
C ASP A 10 10.26 -1.79 0.00
N LEU A 11 10.06 -0.90 0.96
CA LEU A 11 10.63 -1.07 2.31
C LEU A 11 10.06 -2.31 3.02
N THR A 12 8.74 -2.48 3.01
CA THR A 12 8.09 -3.66 3.61
C THR A 12 8.58 -4.95 2.96
N ARG A 13 8.72 -4.96 1.62
CA ARG A 13 9.25 -6.12 0.89
C ARG A 13 10.69 -6.44 1.30
N VAL A 14 11.54 -5.43 1.44
CA VAL A 14 12.92 -5.61 1.91
C VAL A 14 12.92 -6.21 3.32
N ASP A 15 12.15 -5.64 4.26
CA ASP A 15 12.04 -6.13 5.63
C ASP A 15 11.58 -7.59 5.68
N GLN A 16 10.51 -7.93 4.95
CA GLN A 16 10.00 -9.30 4.87
C GLN A 16 11.00 -10.26 4.24
N ALA A 17 11.74 -9.84 3.20
CA ALA A 17 12.78 -10.64 2.59
C ALA A 17 14.02 -10.81 3.49
N HIS A 18 14.22 -9.91 4.46
CA HIS A 18 15.24 -10.07 5.51
C HIS A 18 14.80 -11.07 6.58
N LEU A 19 13.53 -11.04 6.99
CA LEU A 19 12.96 -12.02 7.93
C LEU A 19 13.03 -13.45 7.38
N LEU A 20 12.78 -13.62 6.08
CA LEU A 20 12.81 -14.93 5.41
C LEU A 20 14.23 -15.35 4.96
N ARG A 21 15.29 -14.79 5.54
CA ARG A 21 16.67 -15.07 5.07
C ARG A 21 17.05 -16.56 5.05
N GLU A 22 16.47 -17.35 5.95
CA GLU A 22 16.71 -18.79 6.09
C GLU A 22 15.84 -19.62 5.15
N ASP A 23 14.61 -19.15 4.86
CA ASP A 23 13.70 -19.75 3.88
C ASP A 23 13.96 -19.15 2.48
N LYS A 24 14.92 -19.76 1.77
CA LYS A 24 15.33 -19.30 0.42
C LYS A 24 14.16 -19.28 -0.58
N PRO A 25 13.29 -20.30 -0.67
CA PRO A 25 12.10 -20.25 -1.51
C PRO A 25 11.14 -19.09 -1.18
N ALA A 26 10.76 -18.92 0.09
CA ALA A 26 9.83 -17.87 0.50
C ALA A 26 10.43 -16.47 0.30
N ARG A 27 11.73 -16.30 0.60
CA ARG A 27 12.46 -15.07 0.32
C ARG A 27 12.48 -14.71 -1.15
N LYS A 28 12.70 -15.71 -2.01
CA LYS A 28 12.69 -15.53 -3.47
C LYS A 28 11.31 -15.09 -3.94
N ALA A 29 10.25 -15.71 -3.44
CA ALA A 29 8.87 -15.33 -3.75
C ALA A 29 8.57 -13.87 -3.35
N VAL A 30 8.92 -13.46 -2.13
CA VAL A 30 8.76 -12.06 -1.67
C VAL A 30 9.59 -11.08 -2.50
N LYS A 31 10.81 -11.42 -2.90
CA LYS A 31 11.63 -10.54 -3.75
C LYS A 31 11.07 -10.40 -5.17
N GLN A 32 10.55 -11.51 -5.71
CA GLN A 32 10.00 -11.60 -7.06
C GLN A 32 8.57 -11.04 -7.18
N SER A 33 7.89 -10.78 -6.06
CA SER A 33 6.54 -10.17 -6.03
C SER A 33 6.51 -8.68 -6.39
N ARG A 34 7.59 -8.14 -6.97
CA ARG A 34 7.49 -6.92 -7.75
C ARG A 34 6.51 -7.26 -8.88
N TRP A 35 5.58 -6.37 -9.19
CA TRP A 35 4.44 -6.59 -10.09
C TRP A 35 3.22 -7.20 -9.39
N LEU A 36 2.38 -6.31 -8.88
CA LEU A 36 1.01 -6.16 -9.38
C LEU A 36 0.38 -4.89 -8.83
N PRO A 37 -0.09 -3.97 -9.70
CA PRO A 37 -1.22 -3.15 -9.30
C PRO A 37 -2.33 -4.15 -8.95
N LEU A 38 -2.80 -4.17 -7.70
CA LEU A 38 -3.96 -4.98 -7.30
C LEU A 38 -5.19 -4.72 -8.18
N ARG A 39 -5.21 -3.59 -8.89
CA ARG A 39 -6.24 -3.23 -9.88
C ARG A 39 -6.09 -3.95 -11.23
N ASN A 40 -4.94 -4.56 -11.51
CA ASN A 40 -4.67 -5.32 -12.74
C ASN A 40 -4.69 -6.83 -12.49
N ARG A 41 -5.40 -7.28 -11.42
CA ARG A 41 -5.66 -8.71 -11.21
C ARG A 41 -6.34 -9.35 -12.42
N GLU A 42 -7.17 -8.58 -13.12
CA GLU A 42 -7.80 -8.91 -14.41
C GLU A 42 -6.82 -9.08 -15.59
N ASN A 43 -5.59 -8.53 -15.49
CA ASN A 43 -4.54 -8.66 -16.50
C ASN A 43 -3.45 -9.67 -16.10
N LEU A 44 -3.69 -10.46 -15.05
CA LEU A 44 -2.77 -11.53 -14.68
C LEU A 44 -3.03 -12.77 -15.51
N LYS A 45 -1.94 -13.44 -15.90
CA LYS A 45 -2.04 -14.84 -16.32
C LYS A 45 -2.50 -15.65 -15.12
N ASP A 46 -3.40 -16.62 -15.32
CA ASP A 46 -4.06 -17.37 -14.25
C ASP A 46 -3.09 -17.95 -13.20
N GLY A 47 -1.94 -18.48 -13.63
CA GLY A 47 -0.91 -19.00 -12.71
C GLY A 47 -0.20 -17.92 -11.86
N GLN A 48 -0.08 -16.69 -12.37
CA GLN A 48 0.53 -15.57 -11.62
C GLN A 48 -0.43 -15.01 -10.57
N ALA A 49 -1.74 -15.05 -10.83
CA ALA A 49 -2.77 -14.64 -9.88
C ALA A 49 -2.83 -15.56 -8.66
N VAL A 50 -2.81 -16.88 -8.87
CA VAL A 50 -2.80 -17.87 -7.80
C VAL A 50 -1.55 -17.74 -6.93
N GLN A 51 -0.36 -17.69 -7.55
CA GLN A 51 0.90 -17.53 -6.82
C GLN A 51 0.95 -16.21 -6.02
N LEU A 52 0.39 -15.13 -6.56
CA LEU A 52 0.27 -13.86 -5.84
C LEU A 52 -0.66 -14.00 -4.63
N GLN A 53 -1.82 -14.62 -4.81
CA GLN A 53 -2.81 -14.77 -3.73
C GLN A 53 -2.24 -15.64 -2.59
N GLU A 54 -1.57 -16.73 -2.92
CA GLU A 54 -0.86 -17.57 -1.95
C GLU A 54 0.24 -16.80 -1.22
N LEU A 55 1.04 -16.01 -1.95
CA LEU A 55 2.08 -15.18 -1.35
C LEU A 55 1.50 -14.09 -0.44
N MET A 56 0.39 -13.46 -0.83
CA MET A 56 -0.30 -12.47 0.01
C MET A 56 -0.91 -13.13 1.24
N ALA A 57 -1.47 -14.33 1.11
CA ALA A 57 -1.98 -15.11 2.24
C ALA A 57 -0.86 -15.51 3.22
N ALA A 58 0.33 -15.82 2.70
CA ALA A 58 1.49 -16.18 3.49
C ALA A 58 2.27 -14.96 4.06
N ASN A 59 2.09 -13.76 3.48
CA ASN A 59 2.80 -12.55 3.87
C ASN A 59 1.82 -11.43 4.24
N GLN A 60 1.28 -11.53 5.46
CA GLN A 60 0.31 -10.58 6.01
C GLN A 60 0.81 -9.12 5.97
N PRO A 61 2.08 -8.78 6.28
CA PRO A 61 2.57 -7.41 6.17
C PRO A 61 2.48 -6.85 4.75
N LEU A 62 2.90 -7.63 3.75
CA LEU A 62 2.86 -7.21 2.35
C LEU A 62 1.41 -7.07 1.87
N ALA A 63 0.54 -8.03 2.22
CA ALA A 63 -0.88 -7.93 1.91
C ALA A 63 -1.52 -6.66 2.49
N THR A 64 -1.19 -6.34 3.74
CA THR A 64 -1.72 -5.18 4.46
C THR A 64 -1.34 -3.86 3.78
N VAL A 65 -0.07 -3.68 3.37
CA VAL A 65 0.34 -2.44 2.68
C VAL A 65 -0.31 -2.30 1.30
N TYR A 66 -0.65 -3.40 0.66
CA TYR A 66 -1.37 -3.40 -0.61
C TYR A 66 -2.85 -3.02 -0.43
N VAL A 67 -3.54 -3.59 0.56
CA VAL A 67 -4.92 -3.21 0.92
C VAL A 67 -4.99 -1.72 1.27
N LEU A 68 -4.07 -1.23 2.09
CA LEU A 68 -4.07 0.18 2.51
C LEU A 68 -3.66 1.14 1.38
N LYS A 69 -2.95 0.68 0.35
CA LYS A 69 -2.73 1.46 -0.87
C LYS A 69 -4.03 1.69 -1.63
N ASP A 70 -4.88 0.67 -1.69
CA ASP A 70 -6.14 0.74 -2.43
C ASP A 70 -7.17 1.59 -1.68
N ALA A 71 -7.29 1.38 -0.37
CA ALA A 71 -8.10 2.23 0.50
C ALA A 71 -7.69 3.72 0.42
N LEU A 72 -6.41 4.01 0.18
CA LEU A 72 -5.93 5.39 -0.03
C LEU A 72 -6.46 6.01 -1.33
N LYS A 73 -6.64 5.21 -2.41
CA LYS A 73 -7.33 5.68 -3.62
C LYS A 73 -8.78 5.98 -3.34
N ASP A 74 -9.45 5.09 -2.61
CA ASP A 74 -10.87 5.24 -2.27
C ASP A 74 -11.14 6.51 -1.46
N ILE A 75 -10.14 6.99 -0.69
CA ILE A 75 -10.20 8.29 -0.02
C ILE A 75 -10.17 9.44 -1.03
N TRP A 76 -9.29 9.36 -2.04
CA TRP A 76 -9.14 10.40 -3.08
C TRP A 76 -10.29 10.43 -4.08
N TYR A 77 -10.97 9.30 -4.33
CA TYR A 77 -12.13 9.21 -5.21
C TYR A 77 -13.48 9.23 -4.45
N ALA A 78 -13.49 9.63 -3.18
CA ALA A 78 -14.72 9.70 -2.39
C ALA A 78 -15.72 10.69 -3.01
N ALA A 79 -17.02 10.34 -2.97
CA ALA A 79 -18.07 11.12 -3.62
C ALA A 79 -18.35 12.47 -2.91
N SER A 80 -17.90 12.60 -1.66
CA SER A 80 -18.02 13.84 -0.89
C SER A 80 -16.84 14.09 0.04
N THR A 81 -16.63 15.35 0.41
CA THR A 81 -15.62 15.74 1.40
C THR A 81 -15.84 15.06 2.75
N ARG A 82 -17.11 14.90 3.18
CA ARG A 82 -17.45 14.22 4.44
C ARG A 82 -17.02 12.75 4.41
N GLU A 83 -17.32 12.07 3.31
CA GLU A 83 -16.94 10.68 3.11
C GLU A 83 -15.41 10.52 3.03
N GLY A 84 -14.73 11.38 2.28
CA GLY A 84 -13.26 11.40 2.19
C GLY A 84 -12.62 11.55 3.57
N TRP A 85 -13.12 12.46 4.41
CA TRP A 85 -12.67 12.61 5.80
C TRP A 85 -12.92 11.38 6.67
N GLN A 86 -14.08 10.73 6.54
CA GLN A 86 -14.39 9.51 7.28
C GLN A 86 -13.44 8.36 6.89
N ARG A 87 -13.26 8.14 5.59
CA ARG A 87 -12.33 7.14 5.05
C ARG A 87 -10.89 7.44 5.45
N TRP A 88 -10.47 8.72 5.43
CA TRP A 88 -9.15 9.15 5.89
C TRP A 88 -8.89 8.83 7.36
N ARG A 89 -9.85 9.14 8.25
CA ARG A 89 -9.73 8.81 9.68
C ARG A 89 -9.70 7.29 9.92
N ALA A 90 -10.50 6.53 9.18
CA ALA A 90 -10.49 5.07 9.25
C ALA A 90 -9.13 4.52 8.81
N TRP A 91 -8.62 4.99 7.67
CA TRP A 91 -7.31 4.60 7.15
C TRP A 91 -6.18 4.92 8.12
N LEU A 92 -6.16 6.12 8.74
CA LEU A 92 -5.17 6.45 9.76
C LEU A 92 -5.23 5.53 10.99
N ARG A 93 -6.42 5.10 11.41
CA ARG A 93 -6.57 4.11 12.49
C ARG A 93 -5.97 2.78 12.07
N HIS A 94 -6.38 2.26 10.91
CA HIS A 94 -5.84 1.01 10.39
C HIS A 94 -4.32 1.03 10.27
N VAL A 95 -3.73 2.10 9.73
CA VAL A 95 -2.27 2.27 9.64
C VAL A 95 -1.60 2.14 11.00
N ARG A 96 -2.15 2.76 12.05
CA ARG A 96 -1.60 2.67 13.41
C ARG A 96 -1.68 1.24 13.93
N ASP A 97 -2.80 0.57 13.72
CA ASP A 97 -3.04 -0.79 14.18
C ASP A 97 -2.15 -1.83 13.47
N THR A 98 -1.64 -1.54 12.27
CA THR A 98 -0.76 -2.47 11.54
C THR A 98 0.59 -2.72 12.21
N GLY A 99 1.10 -1.77 13.01
CA GLY A 99 2.47 -1.82 13.53
C GLY A 99 3.59 -1.70 12.48
N LEU A 100 3.26 -1.49 11.19
CA LEU A 100 4.25 -1.47 10.11
C LEU A 100 4.94 -0.11 10.03
N ALA A 101 6.19 -0.04 10.46
CA ALA A 101 6.97 1.20 10.52
C ALA A 101 7.03 1.98 9.18
N PRO A 102 7.25 1.36 8.00
CA PRO A 102 7.25 2.09 6.73
C PRO A 102 5.92 2.79 6.45
N LEU A 103 4.81 2.10 6.73
CA LEU A 103 3.45 2.58 6.50
C LEU A 103 3.07 3.68 7.49
N GLN A 104 3.41 3.52 8.77
CA GLN A 104 3.17 4.54 9.80
C GLN A 104 3.96 5.83 9.51
N ARG A 105 5.23 5.70 9.11
CA ARG A 105 6.07 6.84 8.73
C ARG A 105 5.49 7.57 7.51
N PHE A 106 5.06 6.82 6.51
CA PHE A 106 4.40 7.39 5.33
C PHE A 106 3.14 8.16 5.71
N ALA A 107 2.26 7.60 6.55
CA ALA A 107 1.04 8.27 7.00
C ALA A 107 1.33 9.55 7.80
N LEU A 108 2.36 9.55 8.66
CA LEU A 108 2.79 10.73 9.40
C LEU A 108 3.27 11.85 8.47
N ASN A 109 4.06 11.51 7.45
CA ASN A 109 4.54 12.45 6.45
C ASN A 109 3.39 12.99 5.61
N LEU A 110 2.47 12.13 5.17
CA LEU A 110 1.30 12.51 4.40
C LEU A 110 0.44 13.50 5.20
N ARG A 111 0.16 13.21 6.48
CA ARG A 111 -0.61 14.11 7.36
C ARG A 111 0.01 15.50 7.54
N LYS A 112 1.35 15.63 7.47
CA LYS A 112 2.02 16.94 7.55
C LYS A 112 1.75 17.78 6.30
N HIS A 113 1.70 17.16 5.12
CA HIS A 113 1.40 17.84 3.86
C HIS A 113 -0.09 18.17 3.71
N GLU A 114 -0.99 17.31 4.22
CA GLU A 114 -2.45 17.50 4.12
C GLU A 114 -3.02 18.59 5.03
N ARG A 115 -2.26 19.06 6.05
CA ARG A 115 -2.70 20.16 6.93
C ARG A 115 -2.97 21.49 6.18
N GLY A 116 -2.63 21.58 4.89
CA GLY A 116 -2.94 22.71 4.02
C GLY A 116 -4.00 22.46 2.93
N SER A 117 -4.51 21.24 2.73
CA SER A 117 -5.43 20.91 1.63
C SER A 117 -6.84 20.61 2.14
N ALA A 118 -7.66 21.65 2.26
CA ALA A 118 -9.09 21.54 2.57
C ALA A 118 -9.94 21.01 1.39
N ARG A 119 -9.36 20.29 0.42
CA ARG A 119 -10.06 19.81 -0.76
C ARG A 119 -9.68 18.37 -1.06
N PHE A 120 -10.55 17.43 -0.67
CA PHE A 120 -10.52 16.04 -1.15
C PHE A 120 -10.79 15.91 -2.66
N HIS A 121 -10.92 17.03 -3.39
CA HIS A 121 -10.58 17.11 -4.81
C HIS A 121 -9.07 17.31 -4.96
N MET A 122 -8.28 16.33 -4.50
CA MET A 122 -6.83 16.39 -4.65
C MET A 122 -6.48 15.90 -6.04
N ASN A 123 -6.02 16.84 -6.86
CA ASN A 123 -5.46 16.59 -8.17
C ASN A 123 -4.40 15.48 -8.06
N THR A 124 -4.42 14.53 -8.99
CA THR A 124 -3.53 13.36 -9.03
C THR A 124 -2.05 13.74 -9.16
N SER A 125 -1.70 15.03 -9.21
CA SER A 125 -0.35 15.56 -9.31
C SER A 125 0.58 15.15 -8.16
N ILE A 126 0.08 14.96 -6.93
CA ILE A 126 0.88 14.38 -5.83
C ILE A 126 1.17 12.88 -6.08
N LEU A 127 0.41 12.24 -6.97
CA LEU A 127 0.52 10.83 -7.30
C LEU A 127 1.56 10.53 -8.40
N GLU A 128 1.83 11.49 -9.28
CA GLU A 128 2.65 11.31 -10.49
C GLU A 128 4.13 11.69 -10.27
N GLY A 129 4.43 12.53 -9.29
CA GLY A 129 5.78 13.03 -9.06
C GLY A 129 6.05 14.28 -9.91
N GLY A 130 6.39 15.37 -9.23
CA GLY A 130 7.27 16.39 -9.79
C GLY A 130 8.71 16.01 -9.53
#